data_AF-A0A538IHZ7-F1
#
_entry.id   AF-A0A538IHZ7-F1
#
_cell.length_a   1.000
_cell.length_b   1.000
_cell.length_c   1.000
_cell.angle_alpha   90.00
_cell.angle_beta   90.00
_cell.angle_gamma   90.00
#
_symmetry.space_group_name_H-M   'P 1'
#
loop_
_entity.id
_entity.type
_entity.pdbx_description
1 polymer ?
#
loop_
_entity_poly.entity_id
_entity_poly.type
_entity_poly.pdbx_seq_one_letter_code
_entity_poly.pdbx_strand_id
1 'polypeptide(L)'
;ANPKQAGSVRLGGIVNRTPHPGRADMPLSGGPQMVEVSRDGKRVYFTNSLYGAWDDQFYPDGVGAWMAKLDTDADGGLSIDERFFPHSEEFRGLRVHQIRLQGGDASSDSYCYS
;
A
#
# COMPACT_ATOMS: atom_id res chain seq x y z
N ALA A 1 -13.64 2.93 24.29
CA ALA A 1 -14.04 2.50 22.93
C ALA A 1 -13.88 0.98 22.84
N ASN A 2 -14.81 0.26 22.22
CA ASN A 2 -14.73 -1.20 22.01
C ASN A 2 -14.46 -1.46 20.51
N PRO A 3 -13.22 -1.28 20.03
CA PRO A 3 -12.91 -1.47 18.61
C PRO A 3 -13.16 -2.92 18.19
N LYS A 4 -13.67 -3.10 16.97
CA LYS A 4 -13.83 -4.40 16.33
C LYS A 4 -13.00 -4.43 15.06
N GLN A 5 -12.38 -5.58 14.76
CA GLN A 5 -11.67 -5.76 13.50
C GLN A 5 -12.68 -5.69 12.35
N ALA A 6 -12.46 -4.75 11.41
CA ALA A 6 -13.31 -4.55 10.25
C ALA A 6 -12.85 -5.35 9.02
N GLY A 7 -11.56 -5.69 8.93
CA GLY A 7 -11.02 -6.42 7.79
C GLY A 7 -9.51 -6.67 7.95
N SER A 8 -8.95 -7.53 7.08
CA SER A 8 -7.52 -7.76 6.98
C SER A 8 -7.19 -8.28 5.59
N VAL A 9 -6.08 -7.81 5.01
CA VAL A 9 -5.53 -8.30 3.74
C VAL A 9 -4.06 -8.67 3.94
N ARG A 10 -3.54 -9.52 3.06
CA ARG A 10 -2.12 -9.93 3.05
C ARG A 10 -1.55 -9.64 1.67
N LEU A 11 -0.45 -8.89 1.62
CA LEU A 11 0.29 -8.59 0.41
C LEU A 11 1.78 -8.50 0.74
N GLY A 12 2.64 -9.06 -0.10
CA GLY A 12 4.09 -9.08 0.10
C GLY A 12 4.55 -9.75 1.41
N GLY A 13 5.58 -9.16 2.00
CA GLY A 13 6.22 -9.60 3.25
C GLY A 13 7.57 -10.28 3.01
N ILE A 14 8.35 -10.41 4.08
CA ILE A 14 9.70 -10.99 4.05
C ILE A 14 9.65 -12.49 3.68
N VAL A 15 8.77 -13.24 4.35
CA VAL A 15 8.69 -14.70 4.22
C VAL A 15 7.63 -15.11 3.20
N ASN A 16 6.39 -14.65 3.38
CA ASN A 16 5.26 -15.11 2.56
C ASN A 16 5.32 -14.61 1.11
N ARG A 17 5.91 -13.42 0.89
CA ARG A 17 6.00 -12.74 -0.41
C ARG A 17 4.67 -12.79 -1.19
N THR A 18 3.54 -12.60 -0.50
CA THR A 18 2.20 -12.84 -1.04
C THR A 18 1.97 -12.00 -2.31
N PRO A 19 1.62 -12.63 -3.45
CA PRO A 19 1.42 -11.90 -4.71
C PRO A 19 0.19 -10.99 -4.66
N HIS A 20 0.16 -9.99 -5.53
CA HIS A 20 -1.07 -9.26 -5.79
C HIS A 20 -2.07 -10.16 -6.51
N PRO A 21 -3.36 -10.19 -6.14
CA PRO A 21 -4.34 -11.09 -6.78
C PRO A 21 -4.47 -10.84 -8.29
N GLY A 22 -4.34 -9.59 -8.75
CA GLY A 22 -4.28 -9.26 -10.19
C GLY A 22 -3.02 -9.74 -10.92
N ARG A 23 -2.01 -10.25 -10.20
CA ARG A 23 -0.72 -10.78 -10.71
C ARG A 23 -0.25 -11.95 -9.83
N ALA A 24 -1.07 -13.00 -9.76
CA ALA A 24 -0.86 -14.15 -8.86
C ALA A 24 0.45 -14.92 -9.10
N ASP A 25 1.05 -14.76 -10.29
CA ASP A 25 2.32 -15.37 -10.70
C ASP A 25 3.56 -14.56 -10.25
N MET A 26 3.38 -13.42 -9.60
CA MET A 26 4.44 -12.49 -9.23
C MET A 26 4.53 -12.34 -7.69
N PRO A 27 5.37 -13.15 -7.01
CA PRO A 27 5.66 -12.97 -5.59
C PRO A 27 6.23 -11.58 -5.32
N LEU A 28 5.76 -10.93 -4.25
CA LEU A 28 6.14 -9.56 -3.93
C LEU A 28 7.20 -9.52 -2.83
N SER A 29 8.35 -8.92 -3.14
CA SER A 29 9.30 -8.46 -2.12
C SER A 29 8.82 -7.15 -1.51
N GLY A 30 9.30 -6.79 -0.31
CA GLY A 30 8.72 -5.69 0.45
C GLY A 30 7.37 -6.04 1.07
N GLY A 31 6.93 -5.26 2.05
CA GLY A 31 5.59 -5.35 2.63
C GLY A 31 4.92 -3.98 2.59
N PRO A 32 3.60 -3.89 2.86
CA PRO A 32 2.91 -2.61 2.96
C PRO A 32 3.62 -1.70 3.96
N GLN A 33 4.02 -0.50 3.51
CA GLN A 33 4.77 0.48 4.31
C GLN A 33 4.01 1.80 4.41
N MET A 34 4.19 2.71 3.45
CA MET A 34 3.44 3.97 3.47
C MET A 34 1.99 3.69 3.11
N VAL A 35 1.08 4.28 3.87
CA VAL A 35 -0.37 4.22 3.66
C VAL A 35 -0.89 5.62 3.39
N GLU A 36 -1.78 5.74 2.42
CA GLU A 36 -2.51 6.97 2.13
C GLU A 36 -4.00 6.67 1.92
N VAL A 37 -4.88 7.53 2.44
CA VAL A 37 -6.33 7.32 2.40
C VAL A 37 -7.00 8.43 1.62
N SER A 38 -7.93 8.06 0.73
CA SER A 38 -8.73 9.05 0.01
C SER A 38 -9.61 9.86 0.96
N ARG A 39 -9.91 11.11 0.59
CA ARG A 39 -10.75 12.02 1.40
C ARG A 39 -12.14 11.48 1.74
N ASP A 40 -12.72 10.66 0.86
CA ASP A 40 -14.01 9.99 1.10
C ASP A 40 -13.89 8.71 1.94
N GLY A 41 -12.68 8.33 2.35
CA GLY A 41 -12.40 7.17 3.19
C GLY A 41 -12.58 5.82 2.49
N LYS A 42 -12.95 5.79 1.20
CA LYS A 42 -13.34 4.58 0.45
C LYS A 42 -12.16 3.81 -0.15
N ARG A 43 -10.98 4.43 -0.21
CA ARG A 43 -9.81 3.89 -0.90
C ARG A 43 -8.58 4.09 -0.03
N VAL A 44 -7.81 3.01 0.14
CA VAL A 44 -6.52 3.02 0.81
C VAL A 44 -5.47 2.61 -0.19
N TYR A 45 -4.38 3.35 -0.26
CA TYR A 45 -3.25 3.05 -1.13
C TYR A 45 -2.02 2.79 -0.30
N PHE A 46 -1.15 1.90 -0.75
CA PHE A 46 0.13 1.70 -0.10
C PHE A 46 1.25 1.31 -1.06
N THR A 47 2.47 1.65 -0.66
CA THR A 47 3.75 1.32 -1.32
C THR A 47 4.64 0.53 -0.35
N ASN A 48 5.79 0.05 -0.84
CA ASN A 48 6.52 -1.02 -0.20
C ASN A 48 7.93 -0.68 0.32
N SER A 49 8.53 0.45 -0.08
CA SER A 49 9.87 0.82 0.40
C SER A 49 9.80 1.65 1.67
N LEU A 50 10.73 1.40 2.60
CA LEU A 50 10.88 2.14 3.85
C LEU A 50 12.02 3.15 3.76
N TYR A 51 13.23 2.64 3.63
CA TYR A 51 14.43 3.45 3.59
C TYR A 51 15.54 2.63 2.94
N GLY A 52 16.29 3.25 2.03
CA GLY A 52 17.25 2.55 1.17
C GLY A 52 18.11 1.51 1.89
N ALA A 53 18.82 1.95 2.92
CA ALA A 53 19.75 1.10 3.68
C ALA A 53 19.05 0.02 4.52
N TRP A 54 17.78 0.20 4.89
CA TRP A 54 17.03 -0.76 5.70
C TRP A 54 16.36 -1.80 4.82
N ASP A 55 15.77 -1.36 3.71
CA ASP A 55 15.22 -2.24 2.69
C ASP A 55 16.25 -3.29 2.26
N ASP A 56 17.52 -2.91 2.07
CA ASP A 56 18.59 -3.84 1.67
C ASP A 56 18.97 -4.85 2.77
N GLN A 57 18.76 -4.49 4.05
CA GLN A 57 18.98 -5.41 5.17
C GLN A 57 17.86 -6.45 5.28
N PHE A 58 16.61 -6.04 5.09
CA PHE A 58 15.45 -6.94 5.20
C PHE A 58 15.13 -7.69 3.91
N TYR A 59 15.49 -7.11 2.77
CA TYR A 59 15.21 -7.63 1.42
C TYR A 59 16.51 -7.61 0.59
N PRO A 60 17.47 -8.50 0.88
CA PRO A 60 18.77 -8.53 0.19
C PRO A 60 18.67 -8.82 -1.32
N ASP A 61 17.58 -9.47 -1.75
CA ASP A 61 17.27 -9.70 -3.17
C ASP A 61 16.63 -8.46 -3.86
N GLY A 62 16.51 -7.35 -3.12
CA GLY A 62 15.81 -6.14 -3.52
C GLY A 62 14.36 -6.11 -3.04
N VAL A 63 13.92 -4.94 -2.58
CA VAL A 63 12.53 -4.70 -2.13
C VAL A 63 11.54 -4.57 -3.30
N GLY A 64 12.03 -4.29 -4.51
CA GLY A 64 11.19 -3.98 -5.68
C GLY A 64 10.42 -2.67 -5.51
N ALA A 65 9.50 -2.38 -6.44
CA ALA A 65 8.65 -1.20 -6.38
C ALA A 65 7.25 -1.56 -6.82
N TRP A 66 6.27 -1.37 -5.93
CA TRP A 66 4.88 -1.60 -6.26
C TRP A 66 3.97 -0.73 -5.40
N MET A 67 2.79 -0.46 -5.94
CA MET A 67 1.70 0.22 -5.27
C MET A 67 0.44 -0.63 -5.42
N ALA A 68 -0.35 -0.72 -4.36
CA ALA A 68 -1.65 -1.38 -4.38
C ALA A 68 -2.73 -0.46 -3.85
N LYS A 69 -3.96 -0.72 -4.26
CA LYS A 69 -5.17 -0.05 -3.79
C LYS A 69 -6.06 -1.07 -3.09
N LEU A 70 -6.65 -0.66 -1.98
CA LEU A 70 -7.73 -1.36 -1.30
C LEU A 70 -9.00 -0.53 -1.41
N ASP A 71 -10.12 -1.22 -1.55
CA ASP A 71 -11.44 -0.66 -1.33
C ASP A 71 -11.88 -0.96 0.11
N THR A 72 -12.51 0.02 0.75
CA THR A 72 -13.05 -0.08 2.11
C THR A 72 -14.58 0.01 2.06
N ASP A 73 -15.22 -0.72 2.97
CA ASP A 73 -16.66 -0.64 3.19
C ASP A 73 -16.95 0.17 4.47
N ALA A 74 -17.99 1.01 4.43
CA ALA A 74 -18.42 1.82 5.58
C ALA A 74 -18.94 0.96 6.74
N ASP A 75 -19.51 -0.21 6.44
CA ASP A 75 -20.00 -1.18 7.43
C ASP A 75 -18.89 -2.15 7.89
N GLY A 76 -17.67 -1.96 7.39
CA GLY A 76 -16.50 -2.77 7.66
C GLY A 76 -16.18 -3.72 6.51
N GLY A 77 -14.92 -3.71 6.10
CA GLY A 77 -14.43 -4.54 5.01
C GLY A 77 -13.17 -3.94 4.42
N LEU A 78 -12.30 -4.80 3.90
CA LEU A 78 -11.08 -4.41 3.21
C LEU A 78 -10.80 -5.43 2.12
N SER A 79 -10.78 -5.00 0.86
CA SER A 79 -10.50 -5.85 -0.29
C SER A 79 -9.41 -5.22 -1.16
N ILE A 80 -8.56 -6.04 -1.77
CA ILE A 80 -7.55 -5.58 -2.71
C ILE A 80 -8.23 -5.32 -4.07
N ASP A 81 -7.99 -4.16 -4.69
CA ASP A 81 -8.46 -3.87 -6.05
C ASP A 81 -7.55 -4.55 -7.07
N GLU A 82 -8.01 -5.65 -7.64
CA GLU A 82 -7.26 -6.46 -8.61
C GLU A 82 -6.84 -5.70 -9.88
N ARG A 83 -7.52 -4.59 -10.18
CA ARG A 83 -7.30 -3.81 -11.40
C ARG A 83 -6.26 -2.70 -11.22
N PHE A 84 -5.89 -2.39 -9.99
CA PHE A 84 -4.94 -1.32 -9.68
C PHE A 84 -3.67 -1.90 -9.05
N PHE A 85 -2.63 -2.06 -9.87
CA PHE A 85 -1.33 -2.54 -9.39
C PHE A 85 -0.15 -1.96 -10.18
N PRO A 86 0.16 -0.66 -10.06
CA PRO A 86 1.38 -0.10 -10.63
C PRO A 86 2.61 -0.77 -10.02
N HIS A 87 3.56 -1.21 -10.85
CA HIS A 87 4.74 -1.94 -10.40
C HIS A 87 5.96 -1.81 -11.33
N SER A 88 7.14 -2.10 -10.78
CA SER A 88 8.41 -2.25 -11.50
C SER A 88 8.74 -1.08 -12.45
N GLU A 89 8.69 -1.29 -13.77
CA GLU A 89 9.08 -0.32 -14.80
C GLU A 89 8.25 0.97 -14.78
N GLU A 90 7.01 0.90 -14.27
CA GLU A 90 6.19 2.10 -14.06
C GLU A 90 6.86 3.11 -13.12
N PHE A 91 7.75 2.62 -12.25
CA PHE A 91 8.56 3.42 -11.32
C PHE A 91 10.02 3.59 -11.76
N ARG A 92 10.38 3.18 -12.99
CA ARG A 92 11.68 3.47 -13.62
C ARG A 92 12.90 3.04 -12.79
N GLY A 93 12.80 1.88 -12.14
CA GLY A 93 13.85 1.34 -11.28
C GLY A 93 14.02 2.08 -9.94
N LEU A 94 13.11 3.00 -9.59
CA LEU A 94 13.12 3.72 -8.32
C LEU A 94 12.27 2.98 -7.27
N ARG A 95 12.62 3.21 -6.01
CA ARG A 95 11.80 2.78 -4.86
C ARG A 95 10.68 3.78 -4.63
N VAL A 96 9.51 3.25 -4.24
CA VAL A 96 8.30 4.04 -4.03
C VAL A 96 7.96 4.14 -2.56
N HIS A 97 7.68 5.37 -2.13
CA HIS A 97 7.46 5.71 -0.72
C HIS A 97 6.15 6.47 -0.57
N GLN A 98 6.16 7.79 -0.34
CA GLN A 98 4.94 8.53 -0.04
C GLN A 98 4.03 8.70 -1.26
N ILE A 99 2.73 8.54 -1.05
CA ILE A 99 1.67 8.82 -2.02
C ILE A 99 1.08 10.18 -1.68
N ARG A 100 0.75 10.98 -2.70
CA ARG A 100 -0.03 12.23 -2.55
C ARG A 100 -1.15 12.26 -3.57
N LEU A 101 -2.40 12.33 -3.10
CA LEU A 101 -3.56 12.37 -3.98
C LEU A 101 -3.86 13.81 -4.39
N GLN A 102 -4.16 14.00 -5.67
CA GLN A 102 -4.56 15.32 -6.16
C GLN A 102 -5.85 15.78 -5.46
N GLY A 103 -5.87 17.04 -5.02
CA GLY A 103 -6.99 17.60 -4.25
C GLY A 103 -6.94 17.31 -2.75
N GLY A 104 -5.85 16.73 -2.24
CA GLY A 104 -5.64 16.41 -0.83
C GLY A 104 -6.04 14.99 -0.46
N ASP A 105 -5.44 14.50 0.61
CA ASP A 105 -5.58 13.17 1.18
C ASP A 105 -5.63 13.24 2.72
N ALA A 106 -5.77 12.10 3.37
CA ALA A 106 -5.96 12.03 4.81
C ALA A 106 -4.72 12.46 5.61
N SER A 107 -3.55 12.61 4.95
CA SER A 107 -2.30 12.99 5.61
C SER A 107 -1.67 14.30 5.07
N SER A 108 -2.29 14.97 4.10
CA SER A 108 -1.75 16.21 3.52
C SER A 108 -2.29 17.48 4.15
N ASP A 109 -3.51 17.44 4.69
CA ASP A 109 -4.25 18.64 5.09
C ASP A 109 -4.56 18.65 6.58
N SER A 110 -4.66 19.86 7.13
CA SER A 110 -5.15 20.12 8.49
C SER A 110 -6.24 21.18 8.43
N TYR A 111 -7.31 21.02 9.22
CA TYR A 111 -8.51 21.84 9.13
C TYR A 111 -8.71 22.68 10.40
N CYS A 112 -9.21 23.91 10.25
CA CYS A 112 -9.44 24.85 11.36
C CYS A 112 -10.93 25.03 11.73
N TYR A 113 -11.83 24.32 11.05
CA TYR A 113 -13.28 24.43 11.23
C TYR A 113 -13.91 23.03 11.32
N SER A 114 -14.97 22.90 12.12
CA SER A 114 -15.76 21.67 12.32
C SER A 114 -16.98 21.61 11.41
#